data_AF-A0A967FGW5-F1
#
_entry.id   AF-A0A967FGW5-F1
#
_cell.length_a   1.000
_cell.length_b   1.000
_cell.length_c   1.000
_cell.angle_alpha   90.00
_cell.angle_beta   90.00
_cell.angle_gamma   90.00
#
_symmetry.space_group_name_H-M   'P 1'
#
loop_
_entity.id
_entity.type
_entity.pdbx_description
1 polymer ?
#
loop_
_entity_poly.entity_id
_entity_poly.type
_entity_poly.pdbx_seq_one_letter_code
_entity_poly.pdbx_strand_id
1 'polypeptide(L)'
;MKISRRSKVLLLGLVLLAAAVLRLTGLDWDWDGYNHYHPDERFITLVATSIEWPEDWGRAFIPDESTINPFYWPPGADSEGIILEQDQPRRFAYGHFPLYLGVAFTRLMERVGPALEPLLPAEWLFTQDILNGAGWIEFRHLTAVTRLLTALVDVLTVAMTFFVGWRLYNSAV
;
A
#
# COMPACT_ATOMS: atom_id res chain seq x y z
N MET A 1 21.37 -33.58 -12.11
CA MET A 1 20.21 -34.14 -11.37
C MET A 1 18.95 -33.42 -11.84
N LYS A 2 17.99 -34.09 -12.51
CA LYS A 2 16.74 -33.44 -12.96
C LYS A 2 15.80 -33.28 -11.76
N ILE A 3 15.53 -32.05 -11.34
CA ILE A 3 14.60 -31.74 -10.23
C ILE A 3 13.17 -32.06 -10.70
N SER A 4 12.43 -32.86 -9.91
CA SER A 4 11.04 -33.22 -10.23
C SER A 4 10.10 -32.01 -10.21
N ARG A 5 8.98 -32.07 -10.94
CA ARG A 5 7.96 -30.99 -10.92
C ARG A 5 7.47 -30.71 -9.51
N ARG A 6 7.25 -31.75 -8.69
CA ARG A 6 6.84 -31.61 -7.29
C ARG A 6 7.89 -30.87 -6.46
N SER A 7 9.16 -31.24 -6.61
CA SER A 7 10.27 -30.58 -5.92
C SER A 7 10.39 -29.09 -6.31
N LYS A 8 10.16 -28.73 -7.58
CA LYS A 8 10.14 -27.32 -8.02
C LYS A 8 9.03 -26.52 -7.33
N VAL A 9 7.82 -27.07 -7.26
CA VAL A 9 6.68 -26.43 -6.59
C VAL A 9 6.93 -26.28 -5.09
N LEU A 10 7.49 -27.30 -4.44
CA LEU A 10 7.85 -27.23 -3.02
C LEU A 10 8.91 -26.16 -2.76
N LEU A 11 9.97 -26.10 -3.57
CA LEU A 11 11.00 -25.08 -3.44
C LEU A 11 10.45 -23.68 -3.67
N LEU A 12 9.58 -23.49 -4.67
CA LEU A 12 8.88 -22.22 -4.86
C LEU A 12 8.06 -21.85 -3.63
N GLY A 13 7.28 -22.79 -3.09
CA GLY A 13 6.50 -22.57 -1.88
C GLY A 13 7.35 -22.13 -0.69
N LEU A 14 8.51 -22.77 -0.48
CA LEU A 14 9.47 -22.37 0.56
C LEU A 14 10.05 -20.97 0.33
N VAL A 15 10.40 -20.63 -0.92
CA VAL A 15 10.92 -19.31 -1.27
C VAL A 15 9.85 -18.23 -1.07
N LEU A 16 8.60 -18.47 -1.47
CA LEU A 16 7.50 -17.53 -1.26
C LEU A 16 7.16 -17.38 0.22
N LEU A 17 7.18 -18.47 0.99
CA LEU A 17 6.99 -18.41 2.43
C LEU A 17 8.10 -17.60 3.10
N ALA A 18 9.37 -17.85 2.75
CA ALA A 18 10.49 -17.07 3.26
C ALA A 18 10.38 -15.59 2.88
N ALA A 19 10.02 -15.29 1.62
CA ALA A 19 9.81 -13.93 1.15
C ALA A 19 8.68 -13.22 1.91
N ALA A 20 7.56 -13.91 2.17
CA ALA A 20 6.43 -13.38 2.91
C ALA A 20 6.77 -13.17 4.39
N VAL A 21 7.40 -14.14 5.05
CA VAL A 21 7.84 -14.00 6.44
C VAL A 21 8.76 -12.80 6.58
N LEU A 22 9.82 -12.71 5.78
CA LEU A 22 10.79 -11.60 5.87
C LEU A 22 10.18 -10.21 5.62
N ARG A 23 9.06 -10.12 4.88
CA ARG A 23 8.43 -8.83 4.52
C ARG A 23 7.26 -8.45 5.39
N LEU A 24 6.60 -9.43 6.00
CA LEU A 24 5.44 -9.22 6.86
C LEU A 24 5.82 -9.19 8.34
N THR A 25 6.99 -9.73 8.71
CA THR A 25 7.52 -9.55 10.08
C THR A 25 8.05 -8.13 10.24
N GLY A 26 7.58 -7.42 11.27
CA GLY A 26 8.04 -6.08 11.58
C GLY A 26 7.42 -4.97 10.74
N LEU A 27 6.21 -5.17 10.18
CA LEU A 27 5.45 -4.10 9.53
C LEU A 27 5.23 -2.89 10.45
N ASP A 28 5.00 -3.17 11.74
CA ASP A 28 4.87 -2.25 12.87
C ASP A 28 6.21 -1.87 13.51
N TRP A 29 7.18 -2.78 13.48
CA TRP A 29 8.50 -2.70 14.12
C TRP A 29 9.61 -2.24 13.16
N ASP A 30 9.29 -1.60 12.05
CA ASP A 30 10.35 -0.98 11.25
C ASP A 30 11.07 0.06 12.13
N TRP A 31 12.36 0.31 11.85
CA TRP A 31 13.28 1.16 12.62
C TRP A 31 12.72 2.57 12.96
N ASP A 32 11.65 2.99 12.27
CA ASP A 32 10.95 4.25 12.46
C ASP A 32 9.57 4.18 13.11
N GLY A 33 8.93 3.03 13.38
CA GLY A 33 7.62 2.96 14.03
C GLY A 33 6.51 3.81 13.38
N TYR A 34 6.49 3.88 12.04
CA TYR A 34 5.62 4.75 11.22
C TYR A 34 5.90 6.25 11.33
N ASN A 35 7.06 6.66 11.87
CA ASN A 35 7.38 8.07 12.07
C ASN A 35 7.89 8.79 10.81
N HIS A 36 8.21 8.09 9.72
CA HIS A 36 8.71 8.68 8.46
C HIS A 36 9.87 9.64 8.71
N TYR A 37 10.96 9.13 9.28
CA TYR A 37 12.13 9.96 9.60
C TYR A 37 12.75 10.61 8.36
N HIS A 38 12.48 10.07 7.18
CA HIS A 38 12.89 10.64 5.92
C HIS A 38 11.85 11.65 5.40
N PRO A 39 12.27 12.89 5.07
CA PRO A 39 11.36 13.97 4.72
C PRO A 39 10.58 13.70 3.42
N ASP A 40 11.17 12.95 2.49
CA ASP A 40 10.53 12.55 1.25
C ASP A 40 9.45 11.48 1.44
N GLU A 41 9.68 10.48 2.29
CA GLU A 41 8.67 9.49 2.65
C GLU A 41 7.46 10.17 3.28
N ARG A 42 7.71 11.09 4.22
CA ARG A 42 6.66 11.91 4.83
C ARG A 42 5.91 12.73 3.80
N PHE A 43 6.60 13.30 2.82
CA PHE A 43 5.97 14.08 1.76
C PHE A 43 5.08 13.22 0.85
N ILE A 44 5.51 12.00 0.48
CA ILE A 44 4.67 11.07 -0.30
C ILE A 44 3.40 10.73 0.46
N THR A 45 3.51 10.39 1.75
CA THR A 45 2.36 10.06 2.59
C THR A 45 1.43 11.27 2.75
N LEU A 46 1.97 12.48 2.94
CA LEU A 46 1.19 13.72 3.05
C LEU A 46 0.45 14.07 1.74
N VAL A 47 1.06 13.79 0.59
CA VAL A 47 0.38 13.88 -0.70
C VAL A 47 -0.73 12.83 -0.80
N ALA A 48 -0.48 11.59 -0.36
CA ALA A 48 -1.46 10.51 -0.40
C ALA A 48 -2.71 10.83 0.44
N THR A 49 -2.55 11.35 1.65
CA THR A 49 -3.66 11.72 2.55
C THR A 49 -4.50 12.90 2.05
N SER A 50 -3.99 13.68 1.10
CA SER A 50 -4.79 14.76 0.48
C SER A 50 -5.65 14.31 -0.69
N ILE A 51 -5.50 13.04 -1.12
CA ILE A 51 -6.23 12.49 -2.26
C ILE A 51 -7.59 12.01 -1.77
N GLU A 52 -8.64 12.71 -2.20
CA GLU A 52 -10.02 12.38 -1.87
C GLU A 52 -10.78 11.88 -3.09
N TRP A 53 -11.69 10.92 -2.86
CA TRP A 53 -12.52 10.40 -3.95
C TRP A 53 -13.54 11.47 -4.38
N PRO A 54 -13.62 11.80 -5.68
CA PRO A 54 -14.42 12.91 -6.14
C PRO A 54 -15.92 12.58 -6.03
N GLU A 55 -16.71 13.50 -5.49
CA GLU A 55 -18.17 13.40 -5.51
C GLU A 55 -18.73 13.49 -6.94
N ASP A 56 -18.05 14.29 -7.79
CA ASP A 56 -18.35 14.45 -9.21
C ASP A 56 -17.14 14.05 -10.06
N TRP A 57 -17.26 12.92 -10.75
CA TRP A 57 -16.26 12.41 -11.67
C TRP A 57 -15.99 13.32 -12.87
N GLY A 58 -16.90 14.24 -13.20
CA GLY A 58 -16.66 15.27 -14.22
C GLY A 58 -15.54 16.24 -13.83
N ARG A 59 -15.46 16.59 -12.55
CA ARG A 59 -14.43 17.49 -11.99
C ARG A 59 -13.09 16.80 -11.78
N ALA A 60 -13.07 15.47 -11.66
CA ALA A 60 -11.84 14.69 -11.48
C ALA A 60 -10.82 14.90 -12.62
N PHE A 61 -11.27 15.31 -13.79
CA PHE A 61 -10.42 15.57 -14.97
C PHE A 61 -10.08 17.05 -15.17
N ILE A 62 -10.58 17.95 -14.32
CA ILE A 62 -10.24 19.37 -14.35
C ILE A 62 -9.07 19.57 -13.37
N PRO A 63 -7.85 19.93 -13.84
CA PRO A 63 -6.65 19.90 -13.00
C PRO A 63 -6.75 20.69 -11.70
N ASP A 64 -7.37 21.86 -11.73
CA ASP A 64 -7.45 22.79 -10.59
C ASP A 64 -8.65 22.49 -9.67
N GLU A 65 -9.55 21.59 -10.07
CA GLU A 65 -10.72 21.16 -9.27
C GLU A 65 -10.62 19.71 -8.80
N SER A 66 -9.63 18.96 -9.30
CA SER A 66 -9.52 17.52 -9.09
C SER A 66 -8.93 17.19 -7.72
N THR A 67 -9.75 16.59 -6.85
CA THR A 67 -9.35 16.09 -5.53
C THR A 67 -8.36 14.93 -5.59
N ILE A 68 -8.20 14.32 -6.76
CA ILE A 68 -7.26 13.23 -7.01
C ILE A 68 -5.95 13.69 -7.64
N ASN A 69 -5.75 15.00 -7.86
CA ASN A 69 -4.55 15.51 -8.51
C ASN A 69 -3.36 15.60 -7.55
N PRO A 70 -2.25 14.85 -7.76
CA PRO A 70 -1.07 14.90 -6.91
C PRO A 70 -0.22 16.16 -7.12
N PHE A 71 -0.57 17.03 -8.08
CA PHE A 71 0.10 18.31 -8.31
C PHE A 71 -0.65 19.51 -7.74
N TYR A 72 -1.80 19.28 -7.12
CA TYR A 72 -2.62 20.34 -6.54
C TYR A 72 -3.09 19.96 -5.14
N TRP A 73 -3.15 20.94 -4.24
CA TRP A 73 -3.83 20.80 -2.96
C TRP A 73 -5.30 21.15 -3.12
N PRO A 74 -6.25 20.20 -3.00
CA PRO A 74 -7.64 20.51 -3.24
C PRO A 74 -8.18 21.51 -2.19
N PRO A 75 -9.10 22.41 -2.59
CA PRO A 75 -9.74 23.29 -1.64
C PRO A 75 -10.54 22.46 -0.64
N GLY A 76 -10.30 22.67 0.66
CA GLY A 76 -10.97 21.92 1.72
C GLY A 76 -10.45 20.50 1.96
N ALA A 77 -9.27 20.13 1.43
CA ALA A 77 -8.58 18.93 1.87
C ALA A 77 -8.32 19.03 3.38
N ASP A 78 -8.81 18.04 4.13
CA ASP A 78 -8.57 17.91 5.56
C ASP A 78 -8.33 16.43 5.86
N SER A 79 -7.33 16.15 6.69
CA SER A 79 -6.97 14.80 7.08
C SER A 79 -6.63 14.81 8.56
N GLU A 80 -7.27 13.93 9.31
CA GLU A 80 -7.24 13.97 10.76
C GLU A 80 -5.80 13.83 11.29
N GLY A 81 -5.38 14.79 12.11
CA GLY A 81 -4.05 14.79 12.74
C GLY A 81 -2.91 15.36 11.89
N ILE A 82 -3.17 15.87 10.69
CA ILE A 82 -2.17 16.58 9.86
C ILE A 82 -2.72 17.91 9.32
N ILE A 83 -1.82 18.85 9.04
CA ILE A 83 -2.18 20.14 8.42
C ILE A 83 -1.73 20.10 6.96
N LEU A 84 -2.66 20.31 6.04
CA LEU A 84 -2.42 20.37 4.61
C LEU A 84 -2.45 21.84 4.14
N GLU A 85 -1.57 22.19 3.22
CA GLU A 85 -1.76 23.41 2.43
C GLU A 85 -3.01 23.24 1.57
N GLN A 86 -3.71 24.34 1.26
CA GLN A 86 -4.96 24.32 0.49
C GLN A 86 -4.87 25.31 -0.66
N ASP A 87 -5.48 24.96 -1.79
CA ASP A 87 -5.62 25.85 -2.94
C ASP A 87 -4.27 26.36 -3.48
N GLN A 88 -3.27 25.47 -3.51
CA GLN A 88 -1.92 25.78 -3.98
C GLN A 88 -1.39 24.66 -4.90
N PRO A 89 -0.59 25.02 -5.92
CA PRO A 89 0.13 24.02 -6.70
C PRO A 89 1.25 23.40 -5.87
N ARG A 90 1.51 22.11 -6.07
CA ARG A 90 2.60 21.37 -5.44
C ARG A 90 3.42 20.61 -6.45
N ARG A 91 4.69 20.34 -6.11
CA ARG A 91 5.59 19.55 -6.93
C ARG A 91 5.65 18.13 -6.40
N PHE A 92 5.30 17.15 -7.22
CA PHE A 92 5.35 15.75 -6.86
C PHE A 92 6.18 14.97 -7.88
N ALA A 93 7.33 14.43 -7.45
CA ALA A 93 8.30 13.80 -8.35
C ALA A 93 8.17 12.27 -8.43
N TYR A 94 7.18 11.68 -7.75
CA TYR A 94 7.06 10.22 -7.61
C TYR A 94 5.98 9.62 -8.52
N GLY A 95 6.03 8.30 -8.65
CA GLY A 95 5.09 7.53 -9.46
C GLY A 95 3.67 7.63 -8.92
N HIS A 96 2.73 7.91 -9.82
CA HIS A 96 1.31 8.08 -9.44
C HIS A 96 0.60 6.75 -9.23
N PHE A 97 0.99 5.71 -9.99
CA PHE A 97 0.34 4.40 -9.86
C PHE A 97 0.49 3.78 -8.45
N PRO A 98 1.70 3.71 -7.85
CA PRO A 98 1.84 3.24 -6.46
C PRO A 98 1.08 4.10 -5.46
N LEU A 99 1.09 5.43 -5.66
CA LEU A 99 0.38 6.38 -4.81
C LEU A 99 -1.13 6.11 -4.78
N TYR A 100 -1.76 6.08 -5.96
CA TYR A 100 -3.21 5.83 -6.08
C TYR A 100 -3.59 4.43 -5.62
N LEU A 101 -2.75 3.43 -5.89
CA LEU A 101 -3.00 2.07 -5.44
C LEU A 101 -3.00 2.00 -3.89
N GLY A 102 -2.07 2.71 -3.25
CA GLY A 102 -2.02 2.85 -1.81
C GLY A 102 -3.29 3.48 -1.25
N VAL A 103 -3.66 4.66 -1.74
CA VAL A 103 -4.89 5.37 -1.33
C VAL A 103 -6.13 4.49 -1.54
N ALA A 104 -6.27 3.86 -2.71
CA ALA A 104 -7.42 2.99 -3.00
C ALA A 104 -7.52 1.80 -2.05
N PHE A 105 -6.39 1.17 -1.70
CA PHE A 105 -6.37 0.08 -0.72
C PHE A 105 -6.69 0.57 0.69
N THR A 106 -6.20 1.74 1.10
CA THR A 106 -6.54 2.34 2.40
C THR A 106 -8.03 2.62 2.49
N ARG A 107 -8.63 3.29 1.51
CA ARG A 107 -10.09 3.53 1.45
C ARG A 107 -10.89 2.22 1.43
N LEU A 108 -10.38 1.19 0.73
CA LEU A 108 -11.00 -0.14 0.76
C LEU A 108 -10.98 -0.72 2.18
N MET A 109 -9.85 -0.66 2.89
CA MET A 109 -9.73 -1.15 4.26
C MET A 109 -10.60 -0.36 5.24
N GLU A 110 -10.70 0.96 5.12
CA GLU A 110 -11.65 1.77 5.90
C GLU A 110 -13.09 1.33 5.66
N ARG A 111 -13.44 0.99 4.41
CA ARG A 111 -14.79 0.58 4.03
C ARG A 111 -15.18 -0.80 4.54
N VAL A 112 -14.25 -1.75 4.56
CA VAL A 112 -14.50 -3.15 4.96
C VAL A 112 -14.11 -3.45 6.40
N GLY A 113 -13.21 -2.65 6.98
CA GLY A 113 -12.65 -2.80 8.33
C GLY A 113 -13.72 -3.01 9.39
N PRO A 114 -14.72 -2.11 9.52
CA PRO A 114 -15.77 -2.24 10.55
C PRO A 114 -16.59 -3.54 10.47
N ALA A 115 -16.69 -4.15 9.28
CA ALA A 115 -17.40 -5.42 9.10
C ALA A 115 -16.52 -6.65 9.39
N LEU A 116 -15.21 -6.53 9.18
CA LEU A 116 -14.24 -7.62 9.33
C LEU A 116 -13.58 -7.66 10.70
N GLU A 117 -13.38 -6.51 11.33
CA GLU A 117 -12.75 -6.36 12.64
C GLU A 117 -13.38 -7.26 13.71
N PRO A 118 -14.73 -7.35 13.86
CA PRO A 118 -15.34 -8.20 14.89
C PRO A 118 -15.18 -9.70 14.64
N LEU A 119 -14.77 -10.10 13.43
CA LEU A 119 -14.60 -11.51 13.03
C LEU A 119 -13.18 -12.02 13.26
N LEU A 120 -12.24 -11.13 13.54
CA LEU A 120 -10.82 -11.44 13.66
C LEU A 120 -10.33 -11.20 15.09
N PRO A 121 -9.25 -11.87 15.52
CA PRO A 121 -8.65 -11.60 16.82
C PRO A 121 -8.15 -10.15 16.90
N ALA A 122 -8.48 -9.46 18.01
CA ALA A 122 -8.20 -8.04 18.20
C ALA A 122 -6.69 -7.75 18.38
N GLU A 123 -5.90 -8.76 18.74
CA GLU A 123 -4.46 -8.65 18.95
C GLU A 123 -3.64 -8.76 17.66
N TRP A 124 -4.27 -9.11 16.53
CA TRP A 124 -3.55 -9.20 15.27
C TRP A 124 -3.22 -7.82 14.72
N LEU A 125 -1.98 -7.64 14.27
CA LEU A 125 -1.53 -6.45 13.53
C LEU A 125 -2.45 -6.12 12.36
N PHE A 126 -2.94 -7.15 11.67
CA PHE A 126 -3.89 -6.97 10.59
C PHE A 126 -5.20 -6.31 11.07
N THR A 127 -5.74 -6.75 12.21
CA THR A 127 -6.97 -6.18 12.78
C THR A 127 -6.74 -4.76 13.31
N GLN A 128 -5.63 -4.53 14.02
CA GLN A 128 -5.32 -3.24 14.64
C GLN A 128 -4.92 -2.17 13.62
N ASP A 129 -3.95 -2.48 12.77
CA ASP A 129 -3.28 -1.48 11.92
C ASP A 129 -3.86 -1.47 10.50
N ILE A 130 -4.20 -2.62 9.92
CA ILE A 130 -4.65 -2.69 8.52
C ILE A 130 -6.15 -2.43 8.41
N LEU A 131 -6.97 -3.03 9.27
CA LEU A 131 -8.42 -2.76 9.35
C LEU A 131 -8.75 -1.53 10.19
N ASN A 132 -7.74 -0.87 10.76
CA ASN A 132 -7.85 0.31 11.61
C ASN A 132 -8.65 0.11 12.91
N GLY A 133 -8.69 -1.10 13.48
CA GLY A 133 -9.36 -1.36 14.76
C GLY A 133 -8.74 -0.59 15.94
N ALA A 134 -7.48 -0.16 15.82
CA ALA A 134 -6.83 0.70 16.82
C ALA A 134 -7.21 2.19 16.71
N GLY A 135 -7.96 2.60 15.66
CA GLY A 135 -8.35 4.00 15.45
C GLY A 135 -7.17 4.92 15.16
N TRP A 136 -6.19 4.46 14.37
CA TRP A 136 -5.08 5.29 13.93
C TRP A 136 -5.56 6.42 13.01
N ILE A 137 -4.91 7.57 13.13
CA ILE A 137 -5.07 8.67 12.17
C ILE A 137 -4.68 8.21 10.76
N GLU A 138 -5.30 8.83 9.76
CA GLU A 138 -5.17 8.44 8.35
C GLU A 138 -3.71 8.35 7.90
N PHE A 139 -2.87 9.32 8.29
CA PHE A 139 -1.45 9.32 7.97
C PHE A 139 -0.74 8.01 8.37
N ARG A 140 -1.02 7.50 9.57
CA ARG A 140 -0.44 6.24 10.06
C ARG A 140 -1.12 5.03 9.43
N HIS A 141 -2.44 5.04 9.33
CA HIS A 141 -3.20 3.95 8.72
C HIS A 141 -2.80 3.71 7.27
N LEU A 142 -2.69 4.78 6.48
CA LEU A 142 -2.23 4.74 5.10
C LEU A 142 -0.85 4.07 5.00
N THR A 143 0.05 4.41 5.91
CA THR A 143 1.39 3.82 5.95
C THR A 143 1.37 2.32 6.23
N ALA A 144 0.58 1.88 7.20
CA ALA A 144 0.44 0.46 7.51
C ALA A 144 -0.11 -0.34 6.31
N VAL A 145 -1.17 0.17 5.68
CA VAL A 145 -1.80 -0.48 4.51
C VAL A 145 -0.86 -0.50 3.31
N THR A 146 -0.18 0.60 3.02
CA THR A 146 0.76 0.68 1.88
C THR A 146 2.01 -0.18 2.08
N ARG A 147 2.49 -0.36 3.31
CA ARG A 147 3.56 -1.32 3.63
C ARG A 147 3.12 -2.77 3.39
N LEU A 148 1.92 -3.14 3.86
CA LEU A 148 1.37 -4.47 3.57
C LEU A 148 1.25 -4.70 2.06
N LEU A 149 0.70 -3.72 1.33
CA LEU A 149 0.56 -3.80 -0.13
C LEU A 149 1.93 -3.99 -0.81
N THR A 150 2.95 -3.25 -0.39
CA THR A 150 4.31 -3.38 -0.91
C THR A 150 4.89 -4.76 -0.65
N ALA A 151 4.71 -5.29 0.57
CA ALA A 151 5.12 -6.65 0.92
C ALA A 151 4.45 -7.71 0.01
N LEU A 152 3.16 -7.55 -0.28
CA LEU A 152 2.42 -8.45 -1.19
C LEU A 152 2.92 -8.35 -2.63
N VAL A 153 3.17 -7.13 -3.13
CA VAL A 153 3.70 -6.89 -4.48
C VAL A 153 5.10 -7.50 -4.65
N ASP A 154 5.94 -7.42 -3.63
CA ASP A 154 7.25 -8.03 -3.68
C ASP A 154 7.20 -9.57 -3.70
N VAL A 155 6.35 -10.18 -2.87
CA VAL A 155 6.14 -11.64 -2.87
C VAL A 155 5.61 -12.09 -4.25
N LEU A 156 4.70 -11.32 -4.83
CA LEU A 156 4.23 -11.54 -6.20
C LEU A 156 5.37 -11.42 -7.22
N THR A 157 6.27 -10.44 -7.06
CA THR A 157 7.42 -10.25 -7.94
C THR A 157 8.37 -11.45 -7.91
N VAL A 158 8.61 -12.03 -6.74
CA VAL A 158 9.37 -13.29 -6.59
C VAL A 158 8.69 -14.43 -7.35
N ALA A 159 7.36 -14.57 -7.21
CA ALA A 159 6.59 -15.58 -7.94
C ALA A 159 6.66 -15.38 -9.46
N MET A 160 6.49 -14.14 -9.93
CA MET A 160 6.57 -13.79 -11.34
C MET A 160 7.95 -14.09 -11.92
N THR A 161 9.03 -13.77 -11.18
CA THR A 161 10.40 -14.08 -11.59
C THR A 161 10.58 -15.58 -11.80
N PHE A 162 10.06 -16.40 -10.88
CA PHE A 162 10.05 -17.86 -11.04
C PHE A 162 9.26 -18.29 -12.27
N PHE A 163 8.05 -17.75 -12.48
CA PHE A 163 7.20 -18.15 -13.62
C PHE A 163 7.78 -17.73 -14.98
N VAL A 164 8.45 -16.58 -15.06
CA VAL A 164 9.20 -16.16 -16.25
C VAL A 164 10.33 -17.15 -16.54
N GLY A 165 11.13 -17.49 -15.53
CA GLY A 165 12.17 -18.52 -15.66
C GLY A 165 11.59 -19.87 -16.07
N TRP A 166 10.50 -20.30 -15.43
CA TRP A 166 9.83 -21.54 -15.78
C TRP A 166 9.34 -21.53 -17.23
N ARG A 167 8.72 -20.44 -17.71
CA ARG A 167 8.30 -20.31 -19.10
C ARG A 167 9.50 -20.38 -20.04
N LEU A 168 10.57 -19.64 -19.79
CA LEU A 168 11.73 -19.60 -20.69
C LEU A 168 12.45 -20.96 -20.78
N TYR A 169 12.67 -21.63 -19.64
CA TYR A 169 13.49 -22.85 -19.59
C TYR A 169 12.70 -24.16 -19.64
N ASN A 170 11.37 -24.11 -19.55
CA ASN A 170 10.50 -25.28 -19.64
C ASN A 170 9.69 -25.31 -20.96
N SER A 171 9.90 -24.33 -21.86
CA SER A 171 9.28 -24.28 -23.20
C SER A 171 10.18 -24.78 -24.32
N ALA A 172 11.24 -25.51 -23.99
CA ALA A 172 12.10 -26.21 -24.94
C ALA A 172 11.95 -27.73 -24.76
N VAL A 173 10.75 -28.24 -25.00
CA VAL A 173 10.40 -29.58 -25.55
C VAL A 173 9.05 -29.44 -26.22
#